data_AF-A0A926AMB6-F1
#
_entry.id   AF-A0A926AMB6-F1
#
_cell.length_a   1.000
_cell.length_b   1.000
_cell.length_c   1.000
_cell.angle_alpha   90.00
_cell.angle_beta   90.00
_cell.angle_gamma   90.00
#
_symmetry.space_group_name_H-M   'P 1'
#
loop_
_entity.id
_entity.type
_entity.pdbx_description
1 polymer ?
#
loop_
_entity_poly.entity_id
_entity_poly.type
_entity_poly.pdbx_seq_one_letter_code
_entity_poly.pdbx_strand_id
1 'polypeptide(L)'
;MAKSKDQAAQPSVGKNSGSTNGADSPAPKVNQLETRPPASREQRLLDLERVVGMEFIRATEAGALSAYKWMGKGDKESADFAACDAIRGMFDSVDISGTVTIGEGIKDDAPGIFKGEKLGTWMKGSVHMAIALDPIDGTTIVSKGLPGSISVIAAATCENEDDDPMKLLADIPSFYMNKIAFGPKVKQGPGRIRLDNSVQDNLEIIALKLGKRVQDLTVVILDRPRHERVIHDIRRAGAAIRLISDGDIAAAIAPSMPGSGVDVYMGIGGSPEAVLAAAGIKCL
;
A
#
# COMPACT_ATOMS: atom_id res chain seq x y z
N MET A 1 48.11 19.10 32.56
CA MET A 1 49.24 18.43 33.26
C MET A 1 48.61 17.48 34.26
N ALA A 2 48.87 16.18 34.36
CA ALA A 2 49.93 15.33 33.84
C ALA A 2 49.37 13.91 33.58
N LYS A 3 50.09 13.18 32.71
CA LYS A 3 49.87 11.80 32.28
C LYS A 3 50.51 10.81 33.27
N SER A 4 49.92 9.63 33.42
CA SER A 4 50.60 8.36 33.74
C SER A 4 49.83 7.27 32.96
N LYS A 5 50.31 6.61 31.90
CA LYS A 5 51.54 5.82 31.67
C LYS A 5 51.81 4.83 32.80
N ASP A 6 51.31 3.61 32.60
CA ASP A 6 51.97 2.39 33.08
C ASP A 6 52.16 1.41 31.91
N GLN A 7 53.43 1.08 31.72
CA GLN A 7 53.99 0.05 30.85
C GLN A 7 54.51 -1.07 31.75
N ALA A 8 54.17 -2.32 31.44
CA ALA A 8 54.94 -3.54 31.73
C ALA A 8 54.10 -4.75 31.25
N ALA A 9 54.61 -5.85 30.72
CA ALA A 9 55.92 -6.27 30.26
C ALA A 9 55.68 -7.51 29.37
N GLN A 10 56.47 -7.68 28.31
CA GLN A 10 56.58 -8.94 27.58
C GLN A 10 57.54 -9.89 28.30
N PRO A 11 57.40 -11.21 28.13
CA PRO A 11 58.56 -12.09 28.09
C PRO A 11 58.71 -12.80 26.74
N SER A 12 59.97 -13.07 26.45
CA SER A 12 60.60 -13.52 25.23
C SER A 12 60.45 -15.01 24.91
N VAL A 13 60.31 -15.27 23.60
CA VAL A 13 61.00 -16.29 22.77
C VAL A 13 61.23 -17.70 23.36
N GLY A 14 60.49 -18.66 22.82
CA GLY A 14 60.91 -20.06 22.70
C GLY A 14 60.90 -20.47 21.23
N LYS A 15 62.08 -20.69 20.64
CA LYS A 15 62.24 -21.34 19.34
C LYS A 15 61.88 -22.81 19.47
N ASN A 16 60.99 -23.32 18.62
CA ASN A 16 60.95 -24.75 18.35
C ASN A 16 60.81 -24.99 16.84
N SER A 17 61.86 -25.56 16.28
CA SER A 17 61.98 -26.03 14.91
C SER A 17 61.27 -27.38 14.76
N GLY A 18 60.25 -27.44 13.92
CA GLY A 18 59.60 -28.69 13.52
C GLY A 18 59.12 -28.57 12.09
N SER A 19 59.78 -29.28 11.18
CA SER A 19 59.44 -29.39 9.77
C SER A 19 58.21 -30.26 9.53
N THR A 20 57.71 -30.19 8.29
CA THR A 20 56.87 -31.18 7.57
C THR A 20 55.41 -31.30 8.01
N ASN A 21 54.48 -30.71 7.25
CA ASN A 21 53.85 -31.36 6.08
C ASN A 21 52.68 -30.50 5.58
N GLY A 22 52.69 -30.21 4.28
CA GLY A 22 51.56 -29.61 3.58
C GLY A 22 50.38 -30.58 3.55
N ALA A 23 49.25 -30.13 4.07
CA ALA A 23 47.94 -30.67 3.77
C ALA A 23 47.04 -29.47 3.46
N ASP A 24 46.78 -29.27 2.16
CA ASP A 24 45.75 -28.38 1.66
C ASP A 24 44.44 -28.68 2.38
N SER A 25 44.02 -27.77 3.25
CA SER A 25 42.65 -27.77 3.75
C SER A 25 41.76 -27.24 2.63
N PRO A 26 40.76 -27.99 2.15
CA PRO A 26 39.92 -27.50 1.07
C PRO A 26 39.15 -26.28 1.56
N ALA A 27 39.25 -25.19 0.80
CA ALA A 27 38.41 -24.01 0.96
C ALA A 27 36.93 -24.44 1.04
N PRO A 28 36.09 -23.76 1.85
CA PRO A 28 34.68 -24.09 1.93
C PRO A 28 34.09 -23.98 0.53
N LYS A 29 33.52 -25.09 0.03
CA LYS A 29 32.79 -25.11 -1.23
C LYS A 29 31.68 -24.07 -1.11
N VAL A 30 31.81 -22.98 -1.85
CA VAL A 30 30.71 -22.07 -2.14
C VAL A 30 29.64 -22.95 -2.75
N ASN A 31 28.56 -23.21 -2.01
CA ASN A 31 27.37 -23.83 -2.60
C ASN A 31 26.98 -22.91 -3.75
N GLN A 32 27.21 -23.37 -4.98
CA GLN A 32 26.53 -22.81 -6.14
C GLN A 32 25.05 -22.89 -5.78
N LEU A 33 24.40 -21.74 -5.58
CA LEU A 33 22.95 -21.71 -5.50
C LEU A 33 22.46 -22.43 -6.76
N GLU A 34 21.96 -23.65 -6.60
CA GLU A 34 21.41 -24.43 -7.69
C GLU A 34 20.35 -23.54 -8.34
N THR A 35 20.60 -23.15 -9.59
CA THR A 35 19.66 -22.36 -10.34
C THR A 35 18.43 -23.22 -10.56
N ARG A 36 17.37 -22.93 -9.81
CA ARG A 36 16.07 -23.57 -10.00
C ARG A 36 15.69 -23.40 -11.48
N PRO A 37 15.30 -24.48 -12.18
CA PRO A 37 14.82 -24.35 -13.56
C PRO A 37 13.67 -23.33 -13.60
N PRO A 38 13.51 -22.57 -14.69
CA PRO A 38 12.47 -21.57 -14.78
C PRO A 38 11.12 -22.25 -14.55
N ALA A 39 10.38 -21.76 -13.55
CA ALA A 39 9.09 -22.32 -13.18
C ALA A 39 8.14 -22.33 -14.38
N SER A 40 7.33 -23.38 -14.51
CA SER A 40 6.30 -23.44 -15.55
C SER A 40 5.31 -22.28 -15.36
N ARG A 41 4.57 -21.92 -16.42
CA ARG A 41 3.53 -20.88 -16.31
C ARG A 41 2.50 -21.20 -15.23
N GLU A 42 2.12 -22.46 -15.09
CA GLU A 42 1.21 -22.93 -14.03
C GLU A 42 1.81 -22.81 -12.63
N GLN A 43 3.10 -23.14 -12.45
CA GLN A 43 3.79 -22.95 -11.17
C GLN A 43 3.87 -21.47 -10.78
N ARG A 44 4.14 -20.58 -11.74
CA ARG A 44 4.12 -19.13 -11.51
C ARG A 44 2.75 -18.60 -11.10
N LEU A 45 1.67 -19.16 -11.66
CA LEU A 45 0.30 -18.79 -11.30
C LEU A 45 -0.08 -19.27 -9.90
N LEU A 46 0.29 -20.51 -9.53
CA LEU A 46 0.12 -21.05 -8.18
C LEU A 46 0.93 -20.26 -7.13
N ASP A 47 2.17 -19.90 -7.46
CA ASP A 47 3.00 -19.06 -6.61
C ASP A 47 2.40 -17.65 -6.46
N LEU A 48 1.82 -17.08 -7.52
CA LEU A 48 1.13 -15.79 -7.46
C LEU A 48 -0.14 -15.83 -6.60
N GLU A 49 -0.95 -16.90 -6.72
CA GLU A 49 -2.13 -17.09 -5.88
C GLU A 49 -1.75 -17.20 -4.40
N ARG A 50 -0.67 -17.90 -4.06
CA ARG A 50 -0.14 -17.92 -2.68
C ARG A 50 0.34 -16.55 -2.23
N VAL A 51 1.12 -15.86 -3.07
CA VAL A 51 1.66 -14.53 -2.76
C VAL A 51 0.52 -13.55 -2.49
N VAL A 52 -0.46 -13.44 -3.40
CA VAL A 52 -1.59 -12.51 -3.26
C VAL A 52 -2.58 -12.97 -2.19
N GLY A 53 -2.90 -14.26 -2.16
CA GLY A 53 -3.95 -14.83 -1.30
C GLY A 53 -3.53 -15.08 0.15
N MET A 54 -2.23 -15.13 0.47
CA MET A 54 -1.75 -15.36 1.84
C MET A 54 -0.79 -14.27 2.31
N GLU A 55 0.25 -13.97 1.55
CA GLU A 55 1.32 -13.09 2.04
C GLU A 55 0.88 -11.62 2.13
N PHE A 56 0.14 -11.13 1.13
CA PHE A 56 -0.40 -9.76 1.12
C PHE A 56 -1.49 -9.56 2.18
N ILE A 57 -2.31 -10.59 2.42
CA ILE A 57 -3.29 -10.59 3.51
C ILE A 57 -2.55 -10.48 4.85
N ARG A 58 -1.54 -11.32 5.08
CA ARG A 58 -0.76 -11.28 6.33
C ARG A 58 -0.03 -9.96 6.52
N ALA A 59 0.46 -9.34 5.45
CA ALA A 59 1.08 -8.03 5.52
C ALA A 59 0.09 -6.94 5.99
N THR A 60 -1.10 -6.87 5.39
CA THR A 60 -2.12 -5.90 5.81
C THR A 60 -2.68 -6.20 7.21
N GLU A 61 -2.84 -7.47 7.59
CA GLU A 61 -3.19 -7.90 8.95
C GLU A 61 -2.12 -7.47 9.97
N ALA A 62 -0.84 -7.71 9.67
CA ALA A 62 0.27 -7.33 10.53
C ALA A 62 0.36 -5.80 10.71
N GLY A 63 0.15 -5.04 9.63
CA GLY A 63 0.07 -3.59 9.66
C GLY A 63 -1.08 -3.10 10.56
N ALA A 64 -2.28 -3.61 10.34
CA ALA A 64 -3.47 -3.25 11.11
C ALA A 64 -3.34 -3.61 12.60
N LEU A 65 -2.87 -4.81 12.93
CA LEU A 65 -2.67 -5.27 14.31
C LEU A 65 -1.59 -4.46 15.05
N SER A 66 -0.54 -4.03 14.33
CA SER A 66 0.53 -3.23 14.91
C SER A 66 0.07 -1.80 15.19
N ALA A 67 -0.68 -1.19 14.26
CA ALA A 67 -1.30 0.11 14.46
C ALA A 67 -2.38 0.11 15.55
N TYR A 68 -3.13 -0.99 15.71
CA TYR A 68 -4.18 -1.12 16.73
C TYR A 68 -3.69 -0.82 18.15
N LYS A 69 -2.42 -1.12 18.45
CA LYS A 69 -1.79 -0.82 19.76
C LYS A 69 -1.73 0.68 20.07
N TRP A 70 -1.92 1.53 19.07
CA TRP A 70 -1.88 3.00 19.15
C TRP A 70 -3.28 3.63 19.09
N MET A 71 -4.33 2.81 18.99
CA MET A 71 -5.71 3.28 18.90
C MET A 71 -6.07 4.16 20.12
N GLY A 72 -6.51 5.39 19.85
CA GLY A 72 -6.95 6.34 20.87
C GLY A 72 -5.84 6.98 21.71
N LYS A 73 -4.56 6.78 21.37
CA LYS A 73 -3.42 7.32 22.14
C LYS A 73 -2.97 8.72 21.73
N GLY A 74 -3.59 9.32 20.70
CA GLY A 74 -3.19 10.63 20.18
C GLY A 74 -1.87 10.63 19.39
N ASP A 75 -1.25 9.46 19.19
CA ASP A 75 0.03 9.32 18.50
C ASP A 75 -0.18 8.60 17.16
N LYS A 76 -0.40 9.42 16.11
CA LYS A 76 -0.62 8.92 14.75
C LYS A 76 0.67 8.49 14.06
N GLU A 77 1.81 9.08 14.43
CA GLU A 77 3.11 8.84 13.77
C GLU A 77 3.66 7.48 14.19
N SER A 78 3.56 7.14 15.48
CA SER A 78 3.95 5.81 15.95
C SER A 78 3.02 4.71 15.45
N ALA A 79 1.73 5.01 15.25
CA ALA A 79 0.78 4.06 14.64
C ALA A 79 1.18 3.70 13.21
N ASP A 80 1.50 4.73 12.43
CA ASP A 80 1.91 4.64 11.03
C ASP A 80 3.26 3.92 10.88
N PHE A 81 4.24 4.32 11.69
CA PHE A 81 5.54 3.65 11.74
C PHE A 81 5.43 2.17 12.12
N ALA A 82 4.64 1.83 13.15
CA ALA A 82 4.45 0.44 13.56
C ALA A 82 3.80 -0.41 12.45
N ALA A 83 2.92 0.16 11.64
CA ALA A 83 2.35 -0.53 10.49
C ALA A 83 3.38 -0.70 9.37
N CYS A 84 4.15 0.34 9.04
CA CYS A 84 5.24 0.28 8.07
C CYS A 84 6.24 -0.83 8.40
N ASP A 85 6.72 -0.85 9.65
CA ASP A 85 7.72 -1.81 10.13
C ASP A 85 7.20 -3.25 10.05
N ALA A 86 5.96 -3.47 10.49
CA ALA A 86 5.31 -4.78 10.42
C ALA A 86 5.12 -5.27 8.97
N ILE A 87 4.65 -4.40 8.07
CA ILE A 87 4.48 -4.74 6.66
C ILE A 87 5.84 -5.08 6.03
N ARG A 88 6.87 -4.26 6.27
CA ARG A 88 8.22 -4.51 5.76
C ARG A 88 8.76 -5.85 6.24
N GLY A 89 8.70 -6.11 7.55
CA GLY A 89 9.19 -7.37 8.13
C GLY A 89 8.47 -8.61 7.60
N MET A 90 7.19 -8.50 7.21
CA MET A 90 6.49 -9.59 6.52
C MET A 90 7.13 -9.87 5.15
N PHE A 91 7.39 -8.82 4.37
CA PHE A 91 7.98 -8.96 3.03
C PHE A 91 9.43 -9.47 3.02
N ASP A 92 10.18 -9.36 4.12
CA ASP A 92 11.55 -9.93 4.22
C ASP A 92 11.60 -11.44 3.95
N SER A 93 10.47 -12.14 4.08
CA SER A 93 10.35 -13.59 3.89
C SER A 93 9.53 -14.01 2.66
N VAL A 94 9.11 -13.04 1.83
CA VAL A 94 8.20 -13.28 0.70
C VAL A 94 8.97 -13.30 -0.62
N ASP A 95 8.77 -14.36 -1.40
CA ASP A 95 9.49 -14.61 -2.66
C ASP A 95 8.95 -13.79 -3.84
N ILE A 96 9.14 -12.47 -3.76
CA ILE A 96 8.80 -11.50 -4.80
C ILE A 96 9.96 -10.54 -5.07
N SER A 97 9.92 -9.91 -6.24
CA SER A 97 10.74 -8.75 -6.58
C SER A 97 9.82 -7.51 -6.65
N GLY A 98 9.35 -7.07 -5.49
CA GLY A 98 8.41 -5.96 -5.35
C GLY A 98 9.10 -4.61 -5.40
N THR A 99 8.70 -3.73 -6.31
CA THR A 99 9.14 -2.33 -6.35
C THR A 99 8.02 -1.43 -5.89
N VAL A 100 8.26 -0.64 -4.85
CA VAL A 100 7.28 0.32 -4.32
C VAL A 100 7.14 1.48 -5.29
N THR A 101 5.97 1.62 -5.89
CA THR A 101 5.65 2.73 -6.82
C THR A 101 4.87 3.84 -6.11
N ILE A 102 4.12 3.46 -5.08
CA ILE A 102 3.40 4.35 -4.15
C ILE A 102 3.63 3.82 -2.75
N GLY A 103 4.13 4.67 -1.86
CA GLY A 103 4.30 4.36 -0.45
C GLY A 103 4.08 5.62 0.37
N GLU A 104 4.66 5.64 1.57
CA GLU A 104 4.64 6.82 2.43
C GLU A 104 5.20 8.04 1.69
N GLY A 105 4.53 9.19 1.85
CA GLY A 105 5.05 10.45 1.35
C GLY A 105 6.40 10.79 1.98
N ILE A 106 7.24 11.54 1.27
CA ILE A 106 8.53 12.00 1.80
C ILE A 106 8.25 12.95 2.98
N LYS A 107 8.30 12.41 4.19
CA LYS A 107 8.47 13.18 5.43
C LYS A 107 9.96 13.09 5.73
N ASP A 108 10.69 14.19 5.53
CA ASP A 108 12.13 14.24 5.77
C ASP A 108 12.46 13.61 7.14
N ASP A 109 13.38 12.63 7.13
CA ASP A 109 13.85 11.82 8.28
C ASP A 109 12.85 10.89 9.00
N ALA A 110 11.65 10.66 8.46
CA ALA A 110 10.73 9.67 9.04
C ALA A 110 11.02 8.25 8.53
N PRO A 111 11.02 7.21 9.39
CA PRO A 111 11.01 5.84 8.92
C PRO A 111 9.65 5.49 8.30
N GLY A 112 9.65 4.88 7.11
CA GLY A 112 8.44 4.52 6.36
C GLY A 112 8.81 3.71 5.12
N ILE A 113 7.83 3.20 4.36
CA ILE A 113 8.08 2.48 3.11
C ILE A 113 7.95 3.45 1.94
N PHE A 114 9.03 3.69 1.19
CA PHE A 114 9.08 4.81 0.23
C PHE A 114 9.08 4.37 -1.24
N LYS A 115 8.64 5.26 -2.13
CA LYS A 115 8.73 5.07 -3.58
C LYS A 115 10.18 4.73 -4.00
N GLY A 116 10.33 3.66 -4.76
CA GLY A 116 11.62 3.10 -5.19
C GLY A 116 12.17 2.00 -4.29
N GLU A 117 11.64 1.83 -3.08
CA GLU A 117 12.05 0.76 -2.16
C GLU A 117 11.75 -0.63 -2.74
N LYS A 118 12.54 -1.60 -2.30
CA LYS A 118 12.51 -2.98 -2.76
C LYS A 118 11.95 -3.85 -1.62
N LEU A 119 10.82 -4.50 -1.87
CA LEU A 119 10.18 -5.43 -0.94
C LEU A 119 10.23 -6.85 -1.50
N GLY A 120 10.34 -7.85 -0.62
CA GLY A 120 10.52 -9.25 -0.98
C GLY A 120 11.97 -9.71 -0.91
N THR A 121 12.21 -11.01 -1.12
CA THR A 121 13.54 -11.61 -1.09
C THR A 121 14.36 -11.31 -2.35
N TRP A 122 13.74 -10.87 -3.45
CA TRP A 122 14.40 -10.59 -4.73
C TRP A 122 15.24 -11.76 -5.27
N MET A 123 14.88 -13.00 -4.92
CA MET A 123 15.56 -14.19 -5.44
C MET A 123 15.36 -14.31 -6.95
N LYS A 124 16.34 -14.90 -7.63
CA LYS A 124 16.25 -15.15 -9.07
C LYS A 124 15.01 -15.97 -9.42
N GLY A 125 14.22 -15.49 -10.37
CA GLY A 125 12.97 -16.12 -10.80
C GLY A 125 11.73 -15.73 -9.98
N SER A 126 11.88 -14.86 -8.97
CA SER A 126 10.75 -14.28 -8.26
C SER A 126 9.90 -13.41 -9.19
N VAL A 127 8.61 -13.29 -8.88
CA VAL A 127 7.68 -12.47 -9.68
C VAL A 127 7.99 -10.99 -9.46
N HIS A 128 8.24 -10.27 -10.56
CA HIS A 128 8.41 -8.83 -10.56
C HIS A 128 7.05 -8.14 -10.49
N MET A 129 6.93 -7.13 -9.63
CA MET A 129 5.67 -6.39 -9.48
C MET A 129 5.87 -4.97 -9.00
N ALA A 130 4.90 -4.13 -9.35
CA ALA A 130 4.68 -2.84 -8.71
C ALA A 130 3.87 -3.04 -7.43
N ILE A 131 4.26 -2.37 -6.36
CA ILE A 131 3.52 -2.34 -5.10
C ILE A 131 3.14 -0.89 -4.80
N ALA A 132 1.84 -0.67 -4.61
CA ALA A 132 1.30 0.53 -3.99
C ALA A 132 0.78 0.15 -2.60
N LEU A 133 1.07 0.96 -1.60
CA LEU A 133 0.58 0.72 -0.25
C LEU A 133 0.27 2.01 0.48
N ASP A 134 -0.66 1.88 1.41
CA ASP A 134 -0.95 2.83 2.47
C ASP A 134 -1.02 1.99 3.76
N PRO A 135 0.06 1.97 4.57
CA PRO A 135 0.14 1.18 5.79
C PRO A 135 -1.08 1.41 6.68
N ILE A 136 -1.54 2.67 6.78
CA ILE A 136 -2.72 3.08 7.54
C ILE A 136 -3.41 4.26 6.84
N ASP A 137 -4.45 3.96 6.05
CA ASP A 137 -5.39 4.98 5.59
C ASP A 137 -6.18 5.46 6.81
N GLY A 138 -6.01 6.74 7.15
CA GLY A 138 -6.60 7.35 8.35
C GLY A 138 -5.78 7.18 9.63
N THR A 139 -4.48 7.50 9.62
CA THR A 139 -3.66 7.57 10.85
C THR A 139 -4.30 8.45 11.96
N THR A 140 -4.97 9.55 11.57
CA THR A 140 -5.76 10.39 12.50
C THR A 140 -6.92 9.61 13.13
N ILE A 141 -7.60 8.76 12.36
CA ILE A 141 -8.70 7.90 12.83
C ILE A 141 -8.18 6.94 13.90
N VAL A 142 -7.03 6.28 13.66
CA VAL A 142 -6.37 5.41 14.65
C VAL A 142 -6.05 6.20 15.91
N SER A 143 -5.33 7.33 15.80
CA SER A 143 -4.91 8.11 16.97
C SER A 143 -6.06 8.58 17.85
N LYS A 144 -7.25 8.77 17.27
CA LYS A 144 -8.48 9.21 17.97
C LYS A 144 -9.41 8.05 18.37
N GLY A 145 -9.10 6.82 17.99
CA GLY A 145 -9.95 5.65 18.25
C GLY A 145 -11.29 5.70 17.52
N LEU A 146 -11.32 6.30 16.34
CA LEU A 146 -12.51 6.42 15.50
C LEU A 146 -12.62 5.20 14.55
N PRO A 147 -13.81 4.90 14.01
CA PRO A 147 -13.96 3.85 13.01
C PRO A 147 -13.50 4.29 11.63
N GLY A 148 -13.07 3.33 10.79
CA GLY A 148 -12.87 3.53 9.35
C GLY A 148 -11.43 3.53 8.85
N SER A 149 -10.45 3.34 9.72
CA SER A 149 -9.06 3.17 9.29
C SER A 149 -8.79 1.73 8.83
N ILE A 150 -8.00 1.59 7.76
CA ILE A 150 -7.63 0.31 7.16
C ILE A 150 -6.15 0.29 6.77
N SER A 151 -5.56 -0.89 6.64
CA SER A 151 -4.25 -1.09 6.01
C SER A 151 -4.46 -1.58 4.58
N VAL A 152 -3.74 -1.01 3.60
CA VAL A 152 -4.01 -1.23 2.18
C VAL A 152 -2.73 -1.55 1.43
N ILE A 153 -2.80 -2.61 0.61
CA ILE A 153 -1.77 -2.92 -0.39
C ILE A 153 -2.47 -3.26 -1.71
N ALA A 154 -1.95 -2.72 -2.80
CA ALA A 154 -2.28 -3.11 -4.17
C ALA A 154 -1.00 -3.49 -4.91
N ALA A 155 -1.08 -4.49 -5.80
CA ALA A 155 0.03 -4.88 -6.65
C ALA A 155 -0.39 -5.14 -8.08
N ALA A 156 0.55 -4.94 -8.99
CA ALA A 156 0.43 -5.29 -10.40
C ALA A 156 1.69 -6.02 -10.85
N THR A 157 1.53 -7.22 -11.41
CA THR A 157 2.64 -8.06 -11.87
C THR A 157 3.15 -7.61 -13.23
N CYS A 158 4.47 -7.66 -13.41
CA CYS A 158 5.08 -7.61 -14.73
C CYS A 158 4.69 -8.86 -15.53
N GLU A 159 4.41 -8.72 -16.82
CA GLU A 159 4.15 -9.84 -17.72
C GLU A 159 5.47 -10.40 -18.29
N ASN A 160 6.45 -9.52 -18.53
CA ASN A 160 7.77 -9.84 -19.04
C ASN A 160 8.88 -9.39 -18.07
N GLU A 161 10.06 -10.01 -18.15
CA GLU A 161 11.21 -9.66 -17.30
C GLU A 161 11.71 -8.22 -17.54
N ASP A 162 11.54 -7.71 -18.77
CA ASP A 162 11.95 -6.35 -19.18
C ASP A 162 10.91 -5.27 -18.85
N ASP A 163 9.73 -5.65 -18.33
CA ASP A 163 8.71 -4.68 -17.97
C ASP A 163 9.18 -3.83 -16.79
N ASP A 164 9.01 -2.51 -16.91
CA ASP A 164 9.32 -1.57 -15.84
C ASP A 164 8.16 -1.53 -14.82
N PRO A 165 8.33 -2.05 -13.59
CA PRO A 165 7.27 -2.05 -12.59
C PRO A 165 6.81 -0.63 -12.24
N MET A 166 7.65 0.40 -12.40
CA MET A 166 7.26 1.79 -12.14
C MET A 166 6.16 2.30 -13.05
N LYS A 167 5.84 1.59 -14.14
CA LYS A 167 4.81 1.97 -15.12
C LYS A 167 3.50 1.19 -14.99
N LEU A 168 3.42 0.20 -14.10
CA LEU A 168 2.24 -0.66 -13.97
C LEU A 168 1.10 -0.02 -13.17
N LEU A 169 1.45 0.87 -12.24
CA LEU A 169 0.50 1.70 -11.48
C LEU A 169 0.70 3.17 -11.86
N ALA A 170 -0.39 3.94 -11.89
CA ALA A 170 -0.36 5.31 -12.38
C ALA A 170 0.50 6.20 -11.46
N ASP A 171 1.56 6.79 -12.03
CA ASP A 171 2.38 7.79 -11.35
C ASP A 171 1.81 9.20 -11.59
N ILE A 172 1.14 9.74 -10.57
CA ILE A 172 0.43 11.02 -10.68
C ILE A 172 1.26 12.12 -10.00
N PRO A 173 1.78 13.12 -10.75
CA PRO A 173 2.57 14.21 -10.20
C PRO A 173 1.68 15.30 -9.54
N SER A 174 0.78 14.89 -8.66
CA SER A 174 -0.11 15.79 -7.90
C SER A 174 -0.35 15.23 -6.51
N PHE A 175 -0.41 16.11 -5.50
CA PHE A 175 -0.79 15.71 -4.13
C PHE A 175 -2.28 15.41 -3.99
N TYR A 176 -3.14 16.12 -4.74
CA TYR A 176 -4.60 15.98 -4.65
C TYR A 176 -5.23 15.65 -6.00
N MET A 177 -6.35 14.92 -5.96
CA MET A 177 -7.11 14.50 -7.14
C MET A 177 -8.62 14.65 -6.91
N ASN A 178 -9.35 15.14 -7.91
CA ASN A 178 -10.81 15.04 -7.99
C ASN A 178 -11.20 13.58 -8.27
N LYS A 179 -12.01 12.99 -7.39
CA LYS A 179 -12.44 11.60 -7.41
C LYS A 179 -13.95 11.54 -7.60
N ILE A 180 -14.40 10.66 -8.49
CA ILE A 180 -15.77 10.15 -8.53
C ILE A 180 -15.69 8.63 -8.65
N ALA A 181 -16.25 7.92 -7.69
CA ALA A 181 -16.25 6.45 -7.69
C ALA A 181 -17.67 5.92 -7.56
N PHE A 182 -17.99 4.91 -8.35
CA PHE A 182 -19.31 4.31 -8.47
C PHE A 182 -19.18 2.81 -8.81
N GLY A 183 -20.19 2.02 -8.43
CA GLY A 183 -20.18 0.58 -8.65
C GLY A 183 -20.44 0.15 -10.11
N PRO A 184 -20.25 -1.14 -10.41
CA PRO A 184 -20.35 -1.69 -11.78
C PRO A 184 -21.71 -1.47 -12.45
N LYS A 185 -22.81 -1.40 -11.67
CA LYS A 185 -24.16 -1.10 -12.20
C LYS A 185 -24.24 0.29 -12.86
N VAL A 186 -23.52 1.27 -12.33
CA VAL A 186 -23.46 2.64 -12.88
C VAL A 186 -22.54 2.73 -14.11
N LYS A 187 -21.56 1.82 -14.24
CA LYS A 187 -20.69 1.75 -15.41
C LYS A 187 -21.45 1.33 -16.68
N GLN A 188 -22.47 0.48 -16.52
CA GLN A 188 -23.31 -0.02 -17.62
C GLN A 188 -24.38 1.01 -18.05
N GLY A 189 -24.97 0.84 -19.23
CA GLY A 189 -26.10 1.66 -19.71
C GLY A 189 -25.77 3.07 -20.24
N PRO A 190 -26.79 3.80 -20.73
CA PRO A 190 -26.64 5.11 -21.36
C PRO A 190 -26.32 6.22 -20.35
N GLY A 191 -25.70 7.30 -20.82
CA GLY A 191 -25.22 8.39 -19.96
C GLY A 191 -23.84 8.11 -19.41
N ARG A 192 -22.96 9.13 -19.44
CA ARG A 192 -21.56 9.01 -19.03
C ARG A 192 -21.31 9.91 -17.84
N ILE A 193 -20.86 9.31 -16.74
CA ILE A 193 -20.33 10.03 -15.60
C ILE A 193 -19.01 10.68 -16.02
N ARG A 194 -18.86 11.96 -15.72
CA ARG A 194 -17.64 12.71 -16.01
C ARG A 194 -17.34 13.68 -14.88
N LEU A 195 -16.06 13.99 -14.69
CA LEU A 195 -15.61 14.94 -13.67
C LEU A 195 -16.00 16.40 -13.99
N ASP A 196 -16.23 16.72 -15.27
CA ASP A 196 -16.62 18.04 -15.76
C ASP A 196 -18.14 18.29 -15.74
N ASN A 197 -18.94 17.24 -15.57
CA ASN A 197 -20.38 17.37 -15.37
C ASN A 197 -20.69 18.09 -14.05
N SER A 198 -21.86 18.73 -13.97
CA SER A 198 -22.34 19.22 -12.68
C SER A 198 -22.61 18.04 -11.73
N VAL A 199 -22.56 18.32 -10.42
CA VAL A 199 -22.92 17.33 -9.39
C VAL A 199 -24.33 16.79 -9.64
N GLN A 200 -25.27 17.67 -10.01
CA GLN A 200 -26.64 17.29 -10.28
C GLN A 200 -26.75 16.31 -11.46
N ASP A 201 -26.12 16.62 -12.60
CA ASP A 201 -26.16 15.74 -13.78
C ASP A 201 -25.58 14.36 -13.48
N ASN A 202 -24.45 14.31 -12.76
CA ASN A 202 -23.87 13.03 -12.35
C ASN A 202 -24.80 12.25 -11.44
N LEU A 203 -25.41 12.89 -10.44
CA LEU A 203 -26.35 12.22 -9.53
C LEU A 203 -27.62 11.74 -10.24
N GLU A 204 -28.16 12.50 -11.20
CA GLU A 204 -29.31 12.09 -12.00
C GLU A 204 -28.98 10.85 -12.87
N ILE A 205 -27.80 10.83 -13.50
CA ILE A 205 -27.34 9.66 -14.26
C ILE A 205 -27.13 8.45 -13.33
N ILE A 206 -26.51 8.64 -12.17
CA ILE A 206 -26.29 7.58 -11.17
C ILE A 206 -27.64 7.02 -10.69
N ALA A 207 -28.58 7.88 -10.32
CA ALA A 207 -29.92 7.51 -9.87
C ALA A 207 -30.66 6.69 -10.92
N LEU A 208 -30.66 7.15 -12.18
CA LEU A 208 -31.26 6.45 -13.30
C LEU A 208 -30.68 5.04 -13.46
N LYS A 209 -29.36 4.89 -13.42
CA LYS A 209 -28.68 3.60 -13.59
C LYS A 209 -28.87 2.65 -12.43
N LEU A 210 -29.08 3.18 -11.22
CA LEU A 210 -29.37 2.38 -10.03
C LEU A 210 -30.87 2.08 -9.87
N GLY A 211 -31.74 2.65 -10.69
CA GLY A 211 -33.19 2.55 -10.54
C GLY A 211 -33.69 3.22 -9.26
N LYS A 212 -33.02 4.29 -8.83
CA LYS A 212 -33.31 5.06 -7.61
C LYS A 212 -33.77 6.46 -7.96
N ARG A 213 -34.39 7.16 -7.02
CA ARG A 213 -34.52 8.63 -7.09
C ARG A 213 -33.23 9.26 -6.56
N VAL A 214 -32.91 10.48 -6.99
CA VAL A 214 -31.73 11.20 -6.48
C VAL A 214 -31.79 11.33 -4.95
N GLN A 215 -32.98 11.49 -4.38
CA GLN A 215 -33.20 11.60 -2.93
C GLN A 215 -32.93 10.30 -2.16
N ASP A 216 -32.88 9.16 -2.86
CA ASP A 216 -32.56 7.86 -2.27
C ASP A 216 -31.07 7.50 -2.43
N LEU A 217 -30.27 8.38 -3.03
CA LEU A 217 -28.82 8.20 -3.16
C LEU A 217 -28.09 8.60 -1.87
N THR A 218 -27.06 7.83 -1.53
CA THR A 218 -26.10 8.19 -0.48
C THR A 218 -24.72 8.48 -1.08
N VAL A 219 -24.27 9.74 -0.91
CA VAL A 219 -22.93 10.20 -1.32
C VAL A 219 -21.99 10.21 -0.13
N VAL A 220 -20.81 9.62 -0.26
CA VAL A 220 -19.72 9.78 0.72
C VAL A 220 -18.73 10.83 0.23
N ILE A 221 -18.28 11.71 1.12
CA ILE A 221 -17.32 12.78 0.84
C ILE A 221 -16.54 13.15 2.12
N LEU A 222 -15.26 13.52 1.98
CA LEU A 222 -14.46 14.03 3.10
C LEU A 222 -15.02 15.35 3.63
N ASP A 223 -15.10 15.49 4.95
CA ASP A 223 -15.47 16.74 5.61
C ASP A 223 -14.29 17.70 5.64
N ARG A 224 -14.25 18.59 4.64
CA ARG A 224 -13.17 19.55 4.43
C ARG A 224 -13.74 20.86 3.88
N PRO A 225 -13.16 22.03 4.23
CA PRO A 225 -13.58 23.32 3.68
C PRO A 225 -13.58 23.36 2.14
N ARG A 226 -12.61 22.70 1.50
CA ARG A 226 -12.53 22.58 0.03
C ARG A 226 -13.73 21.86 -0.62
N HIS A 227 -14.57 21.19 0.16
CA HIS A 227 -15.76 20.47 -0.32
C HIS A 227 -17.06 21.19 -0.07
N GLU A 228 -17.06 22.37 0.57
CA GLU A 228 -18.31 23.11 0.90
C GLU A 228 -19.23 23.28 -0.32
N ARG A 229 -18.67 23.64 -1.48
CA ARG A 229 -19.44 23.78 -2.72
C ARG A 229 -20.03 22.46 -3.20
N VAL A 230 -19.23 21.39 -3.21
CA VAL A 230 -19.69 20.05 -3.64
C VAL A 230 -20.78 19.54 -2.69
N ILE A 231 -20.59 19.70 -1.38
CA ILE A 231 -21.56 19.34 -0.34
C ILE A 231 -22.88 20.12 -0.53
N HIS A 232 -22.79 21.43 -0.77
CA HIS A 232 -23.95 22.25 -1.06
C HIS A 232 -24.69 21.77 -2.31
N ASP A 233 -23.98 21.48 -3.39
CA ASP A 233 -24.55 21.02 -4.65
C ASP A 233 -25.21 19.64 -4.52
N ILE A 234 -24.61 18.72 -3.75
CA ILE A 234 -25.21 17.41 -3.43
C ILE A 234 -26.52 17.60 -2.64
N ARG A 235 -26.50 18.44 -1.59
CA ARG A 235 -27.69 18.74 -0.79
C ARG A 235 -28.79 19.38 -1.62
N ARG A 236 -28.45 20.30 -2.52
CA ARG A 236 -29.41 20.93 -3.44
C ARG A 236 -30.04 19.93 -4.40
N ALA A 237 -29.26 18.96 -4.90
CA ALA A 237 -29.78 17.87 -5.73
C ALA A 237 -30.72 16.92 -4.96
N GLY A 238 -30.62 16.91 -3.62
CA GLY A 238 -31.52 16.19 -2.72
C GLY A 238 -30.99 14.85 -2.23
N ALA A 239 -29.77 14.45 -2.60
CA ALA A 239 -29.15 13.21 -2.14
C ALA A 239 -28.67 13.32 -0.68
N ALA A 240 -28.63 12.18 0.02
CA ALA A 240 -28.07 12.08 1.35
C ALA A 240 -26.53 12.14 1.31
N ILE A 241 -25.92 12.66 2.38
CA ILE A 241 -24.46 12.75 2.51
C ILE A 241 -23.99 12.05 3.78
N ARG A 242 -22.97 11.20 3.63
CA ARG A 242 -22.16 10.70 4.73
C ARG A 242 -20.79 11.39 4.70
N LEU A 243 -20.59 12.28 5.67
CA LEU A 243 -19.33 12.97 5.87
C LEU A 243 -18.34 12.05 6.60
N ILE A 244 -17.10 11.99 6.12
CA ILE A 244 -16.00 11.25 6.75
C ILE A 244 -14.83 12.20 7.04
N SER A 245 -14.15 12.01 8.18
CA SER A 245 -13.04 12.89 8.53
C SER A 245 -11.77 12.58 7.73
N ASP A 246 -11.47 11.30 7.50
CA ASP A 246 -10.32 10.77 6.77
C ASP A 246 -10.74 9.39 6.21
N GLY A 247 -9.83 8.64 5.57
CA GLY A 247 -10.13 7.26 5.16
C GLY A 247 -10.85 7.18 3.82
N ASP A 248 -10.29 7.80 2.78
CA ASP A 248 -11.00 7.97 1.51
C ASP A 248 -10.81 6.82 0.51
N ILE A 249 -9.91 5.87 0.79
CA ILE A 249 -9.74 4.64 -0.01
C ILE A 249 -10.96 3.74 0.19
N ALA A 250 -11.27 3.39 1.43
CA ALA A 250 -12.42 2.55 1.76
C ALA A 250 -13.74 3.17 1.27
N ALA A 251 -13.86 4.49 1.42
CA ALA A 251 -15.02 5.25 0.97
C ALA A 251 -15.20 5.23 -0.55
N ALA A 252 -14.11 5.34 -1.31
CA ALA A 252 -14.14 5.26 -2.76
C ALA A 252 -14.44 3.86 -3.29
N ILE A 253 -14.05 2.81 -2.57
CA ILE A 253 -14.37 1.41 -2.92
C ILE A 253 -15.82 1.05 -2.57
N ALA A 254 -16.39 1.64 -1.50
CA ALA A 254 -17.71 1.31 -0.97
C ALA A 254 -18.86 1.26 -2.02
N PRO A 255 -18.97 2.17 -3.01
CA PRO A 255 -19.95 2.07 -4.09
C PRO A 255 -19.93 0.75 -4.90
N SER A 256 -18.77 0.10 -4.96
CA SER A 256 -18.59 -1.17 -5.66
C SER A 256 -18.84 -2.39 -4.76
N MET A 257 -19.04 -2.19 -3.46
CA MET A 257 -19.25 -3.26 -2.49
C MET A 257 -20.74 -3.52 -2.26
N PRO A 258 -21.22 -4.77 -2.43
CA PRO A 258 -22.60 -5.12 -2.11
C PRO A 258 -22.94 -4.81 -0.65
N GLY A 259 -24.06 -4.13 -0.42
CA GLY A 259 -24.56 -3.85 0.93
C GLY A 259 -23.81 -2.74 1.69
N SER A 260 -22.90 -2.00 1.06
CA SER A 260 -22.18 -0.89 1.71
C SER A 260 -23.10 0.27 2.16
N GLY A 261 -24.27 0.39 1.53
CA GLY A 261 -25.17 1.53 1.72
C GLY A 261 -24.65 2.84 1.11
N VAL A 262 -23.62 2.77 0.27
CA VAL A 262 -23.02 3.92 -0.43
C VAL A 262 -23.26 3.78 -1.92
N ASP A 263 -23.75 4.82 -2.57
CA ASP A 263 -24.02 4.80 -4.01
C ASP A 263 -22.90 5.43 -4.83
N VAL A 264 -22.26 6.46 -4.28
CA VAL A 264 -21.18 7.20 -4.96
C VAL A 264 -20.25 7.85 -3.93
N TYR A 265 -18.96 7.87 -4.23
CA TYR A 265 -17.99 8.74 -3.56
C TYR A 265 -17.65 9.91 -4.49
N MET A 266 -17.66 11.14 -3.96
CA MET A 266 -17.32 12.34 -4.71
C MET A 266 -16.46 13.26 -3.85
N GLY A 267 -15.41 13.86 -4.41
CA GLY A 267 -14.63 14.88 -3.71
C GLY A 267 -13.17 14.97 -4.14
N ILE A 268 -12.36 15.63 -3.32
CA ILE A 268 -10.92 15.84 -3.48
C ILE A 268 -10.18 15.19 -2.32
N GLY A 269 -9.39 14.17 -2.65
CA GLY A 269 -8.52 13.45 -1.72
C GLY A 269 -7.11 13.33 -2.27
N GLY A 270 -6.25 12.57 -1.59
CA GLY A 270 -4.88 12.36 -2.04
C GLY A 270 -4.83 11.54 -3.34
N SER A 271 -3.90 11.88 -4.23
CA SER A 271 -3.72 11.15 -5.50
C SER A 271 -3.21 9.71 -5.33
N PRO A 272 -2.24 9.42 -4.42
CA PRO A 272 -1.82 8.05 -4.10
C PRO A 272 -2.99 7.11 -3.76
N GLU A 273 -3.86 7.57 -2.86
CA GLU A 273 -5.06 6.89 -2.39
C GLU A 273 -6.06 6.68 -3.51
N ALA A 274 -6.09 7.57 -4.51
CA ALA A 274 -6.91 7.39 -5.71
C ALA A 274 -6.48 6.16 -6.52
N VAL A 275 -5.16 5.93 -6.63
CA VAL A 275 -4.61 4.78 -7.36
C VAL A 275 -4.90 3.47 -6.62
N LEU A 276 -4.74 3.47 -5.30
CA LEU A 276 -5.11 2.33 -4.44
C LEU A 276 -6.60 1.99 -4.55
N ALA A 277 -7.47 2.99 -4.44
CA ALA A 277 -8.91 2.80 -4.62
C ALA A 277 -9.27 2.32 -6.03
N ALA A 278 -8.66 2.90 -7.07
CA ALA A 278 -8.88 2.50 -8.46
C ALA A 278 -8.41 1.05 -8.72
N ALA A 279 -7.31 0.62 -8.12
CA ALA A 279 -6.85 -0.77 -8.19
C ALA A 279 -7.88 -1.72 -7.58
N GLY A 280 -8.36 -1.42 -6.37
CA GLY A 280 -9.42 -2.21 -5.72
C GLY A 280 -10.71 -2.27 -6.53
N ILE A 281 -11.18 -1.12 -7.05
CA ILE A 281 -12.39 -1.06 -7.90
C ILE A 281 -12.21 -1.83 -9.21
N LYS A 282 -11.02 -1.82 -9.82
CA LYS A 282 -10.76 -2.53 -11.08
C LYS A 282 -10.86 -4.06 -10.92
N CYS A 283 -10.63 -4.57 -9.70
CA CYS A 283 -10.77 -5.98 -9.36
C CYS A 283 -12.22 -6.42 -9.08
N LEU A 284 -13.15 -5.48 -8.88
CA LEU A 284 -14.58 -5.70 -8.59
C LEU A 284 -15.46 -5.58 -9.85
#